data_AF-A0AA90HDD9-F1
#
_entry.id   AF-A0AA90HDD9-F1
#
_cell.length_a   1.000
_cell.length_b   1.000
_cell.length_c   1.000
_cell.angle_alpha   90.00
_cell.angle_beta   90.00
_cell.angle_gamma   90.00
#
_symmetry.space_group_name_H-M   'P 1'
#
loop_
_entity.id
_entity.type
_entity.pdbx_description
1 polymer ?
#
loop_
_entity_poly.entity_id
_entity_poly.type
_entity_poly.pdbx_seq_one_letter_code
_entity_poly.pdbx_strand_id
1 'polypeptide(L)'
;MTDLTLRVEGHTLPGLRWCGHEAVHVGVQRGADPVDLVPADAPAAVFTFRVSPRPAADGTWDFRGPYVHGRPGGRFLYLTWGDVDPAGAFTMFRRAKLRLADIPAAVLDTALRDALPLTTRIRLSAADGSPRCAAVRPPDVAWTVAGA
;
A
#
# COMPACT_ATOMS: atom_id res chain seq x y z
N MET A 1 17.10 15.30 -4.44
CA MET A 1 16.10 14.27 -4.77
C MET A 1 14.93 14.53 -3.83
N THR A 2 13.73 14.74 -4.35
CA THR A 2 12.57 15.01 -3.48
C THR A 2 11.94 13.68 -3.09
N ASP A 3 11.94 13.38 -1.80
CA ASP A 3 11.16 12.26 -1.28
C ASP A 3 9.71 12.70 -1.12
N LEU A 4 8.80 11.85 -1.58
CA LEU A 4 7.36 12.01 -1.45
C LEU A 4 6.84 11.07 -0.37
N THR A 5 6.11 11.63 0.59
CA THR A 5 5.45 10.82 1.62
C THR A 5 4.13 10.28 1.09
N LEU A 6 3.92 8.98 1.24
CA LEU A 6 2.66 8.30 0.97
C LEU A 6 2.05 7.84 2.30
N ARG A 7 0.74 7.98 2.42
CA ARG A 7 -0.04 7.50 3.55
C ARG A 7 -1.23 6.66 3.08
N VAL A 8 -1.18 5.36 3.37
CA VAL A 8 -2.23 4.40 3.02
C VAL A 8 -3.07 4.13 4.27
N GLU A 9 -4.37 4.42 4.20
CA GLU A 9 -5.34 4.04 5.21
C GLU A 9 -6.19 2.85 4.75
N GLY A 10 -6.01 1.72 5.42
CA GLY A 10 -6.86 0.55 5.27
C GLY A 10 -8.04 0.58 6.25
N HIS A 11 -9.23 0.24 5.77
CA HIS A 11 -10.43 0.05 6.59
C HIS A 11 -11.16 -1.24 6.21
N THR A 12 -12.11 -1.64 7.07
CA THR A 12 -12.91 -2.86 6.88
C THR A 12 -12.02 -4.08 6.66
N LEU A 13 -11.21 -4.40 7.67
CA LEU A 13 -10.28 -5.52 7.65
C LEU A 13 -11.06 -6.86 7.72
N PRO A 14 -10.47 -7.97 7.25
CA PRO A 14 -11.18 -9.26 7.10
C PRO A 14 -11.40 -10.04 8.41
N GLY A 15 -10.86 -9.56 9.54
CA GLY A 15 -10.83 -10.28 10.81
C GLY A 15 -9.61 -11.19 10.95
N LEU A 16 -9.36 -11.64 12.19
CA LEU A 16 -8.19 -12.47 12.54
C LEU A 16 -8.18 -13.85 11.88
N ARG A 17 -9.33 -14.35 11.42
CA ARG A 17 -9.49 -15.73 10.96
C ARG A 17 -9.93 -15.77 9.50
N TRP A 18 -9.21 -16.50 8.66
CA TRP A 18 -9.58 -16.70 7.25
C TRP A 18 -8.96 -17.98 6.70
N CYS A 19 -9.75 -18.87 6.08
CA CYS A 19 -9.26 -20.10 5.42
C CYS A 19 -8.22 -20.92 6.23
N GLY A 20 -8.45 -21.10 7.54
CA GLY A 20 -7.54 -21.85 8.42
C GLY A 20 -6.40 -21.03 9.04
N HIS A 21 -6.20 -19.79 8.59
CA HIS A 21 -5.36 -18.80 9.26
C HIS A 21 -6.09 -18.25 10.49
N GLU A 22 -5.38 -18.01 11.59
CA GLU A 22 -5.97 -17.66 12.90
C GLU A 22 -5.44 -16.38 13.53
N ALA A 23 -4.26 -15.91 13.09
CA ALA A 23 -3.61 -14.71 13.58
C ALA A 23 -3.23 -13.81 12.40
N VAL A 24 -4.23 -13.53 11.55
CA VAL A 24 -4.03 -12.77 10.31
C VAL A 24 -3.61 -11.33 10.63
N HIS A 25 -2.53 -10.90 9.99
CA HIS A 25 -2.03 -9.52 10.01
C HIS A 25 -1.82 -9.00 8.59
N VAL A 26 -1.85 -7.67 8.46
CA VAL A 26 -1.43 -6.96 7.24
C VAL A 26 -0.24 -6.06 7.54
N GLY A 27 0.74 -6.04 6.64
CA GLY A 27 1.84 -5.07 6.66
C GLY A 27 2.10 -4.47 5.28
N VAL A 28 2.89 -3.40 5.24
CA VAL A 28 3.45 -2.88 4.00
C VAL A 28 4.78 -3.58 3.70
N GLN A 29 5.05 -3.94 2.44
CA GLN A 29 6.30 -4.65 2.13
C GLN A 29 7.46 -3.69 1.84
N ARG A 30 8.54 -3.81 2.62
CA ARG A 30 9.83 -3.12 2.46
C ARG A 30 10.90 -4.13 2.04
N GLY A 31 11.34 -4.08 0.78
CA GLY A 31 12.23 -5.11 0.24
C GLY A 31 11.56 -6.48 0.25
N ALA A 32 12.17 -7.47 0.90
CA ALA A 32 11.57 -8.81 1.03
C ALA A 32 10.54 -8.89 2.15
N ASP A 33 10.59 -7.98 3.13
CA ASP A 33 9.93 -8.15 4.42
C ASP A 33 8.65 -7.30 4.55
N PRO A 34 7.56 -7.85 5.07
CA PRO A 34 6.44 -7.03 5.55
C PRO A 34 6.82 -6.36 6.87
N VAL A 35 6.50 -5.07 6.99
CA VAL A 35 6.74 -4.25 8.17
C VAL A 35 5.45 -3.59 8.64
N ASP A 36 5.48 -3.02 9.84
CA ASP A 36 4.38 -2.30 10.47
C ASP A 36 3.10 -3.16 10.59
N LEU A 37 3.25 -4.42 10.98
CA LEU A 37 2.14 -5.39 11.02
C LEU A 37 0.97 -4.88 11.89
N VAL A 38 -0.24 -4.96 11.33
CA VAL A 38 -1.49 -4.61 12.00
C VAL A 38 -2.40 -5.85 12.04
N PRO A 39 -2.96 -6.20 13.21
CA PRO A 39 -3.94 -7.28 13.33
C PRO A 39 -5.15 -7.07 12.42
N ALA A 40 -5.65 -8.12 11.80
CA ALA A 40 -6.73 -8.03 10.81
C ALA A 40 -8.12 -7.77 11.41
N ASP A 41 -8.27 -7.66 12.72
CA ASP A 41 -9.47 -7.18 13.40
C ASP A 41 -9.35 -5.75 13.93
N ALA A 42 -8.21 -5.09 13.70
CA ALA A 42 -8.04 -3.68 14.04
C ALA A 42 -9.08 -2.80 13.31
N PRO A 43 -9.51 -1.67 13.90
CA PRO A 43 -10.48 -0.78 13.27
C PRO A 43 -9.94 -0.14 11.97
N ALA A 44 -8.62 0.01 11.86
CA ALA A 44 -7.92 0.50 10.68
C ALA A 44 -6.46 0.04 10.69
N ALA A 45 -5.83 0.04 9.50
CA ALA A 45 -4.39 -0.10 9.34
C ALA A 45 -3.84 1.14 8.63
N VAL A 46 -2.82 1.81 9.18
CA VAL A 46 -2.28 3.05 8.62
C VAL A 46 -0.79 2.90 8.40
N PHE A 47 -0.35 3.09 7.16
CA PHE A 47 1.06 3.01 6.78
C PHE A 47 1.52 4.36 6.23
N THR A 48 2.61 4.89 6.77
CA THR A 48 3.24 6.13 6.27
C THR A 48 4.70 5.87 5.93
N PHE A 49 5.09 6.11 4.68
CA PHE A 49 6.45 5.87 4.23
C PHE A 49 6.81 6.78 3.05
N ARG A 50 8.10 6.83 2.73
CA ARG A 50 8.62 7.67 1.63
C ARG A 50 8.94 6.84 0.41
N VAL A 51 8.70 7.45 -0.75
CA VAL A 51 9.22 7.01 -2.05
C VAL A 51 9.93 8.18 -2.73
N SER A 52 10.72 7.90 -3.75
CA SER A 52 11.40 8.92 -4.53
C SER A 52 10.88 8.91 -5.97
N PRO A 53 9.95 9.81 -6.34
CA PRO A 53 9.50 9.98 -7.71
C PRO A 53 10.62 10.54 -8.59
N ARG A 54 10.66 10.11 -9.85
CA ARG A 54 11.66 10.51 -10.84
C ARG A 54 10.99 10.76 -12.19
N PRO A 55 11.27 11.88 -12.87
CA PRO A 55 10.82 12.04 -14.24
C PRO A 55 11.48 10.97 -15.11
N ALA A 56 10.68 10.32 -15.95
CA ALA A 56 11.13 9.42 -17.00
C ALA A 56 11.29 10.18 -18.33
N ALA A 57 12.05 9.60 -19.26
CA ALA A 57 12.35 10.24 -20.54
C ALA A 57 11.11 10.46 -21.43
N ASP A 58 10.05 9.68 -21.22
CA ASP A 58 8.77 9.76 -21.94
C ASP A 58 7.79 10.76 -21.31
N GLY A 59 8.22 11.53 -20.31
CA GLY A 59 7.39 12.49 -19.59
C GLY A 59 6.52 11.87 -18.50
N THR A 60 6.61 10.56 -18.27
CA THR A 60 5.94 9.89 -17.13
C THR A 60 6.78 9.97 -15.86
N TRP A 61 6.25 9.43 -14.76
CA TRP A 61 6.95 9.31 -13.48
C TRP A 61 7.35 7.85 -13.22
N ASP A 62 8.63 7.62 -12.93
CA ASP A 62 9.11 6.40 -12.27
C ASP A 62 9.20 6.62 -10.75
N PHE A 63 9.18 5.54 -9.99
CA PHE A 63 9.26 5.59 -8.53
C PHE A 63 10.33 4.64 -8.02
N ARG A 64 11.03 5.08 -6.98
CA ARG A 64 12.07 4.30 -6.31
C ARG A 64 11.89 4.37 -4.80
N GLY A 65 12.66 3.53 -4.10
CA GLY A 65 12.64 3.44 -2.66
C GLY A 65 12.39 2.01 -2.19
N PRO A 66 12.60 1.73 -0.89
CA PRO A 66 12.58 0.37 -0.37
C PRO A 66 11.17 -0.25 -0.34
N TYR A 67 10.12 0.58 -0.44
CA TYR A 67 8.72 0.13 -0.50
C TYR A 67 8.20 -0.07 -1.93
N VAL A 68 8.99 0.31 -2.96
CA VAL A 68 8.57 0.28 -4.36
C VAL A 68 9.01 -1.00 -5.04
N HIS A 69 8.06 -1.68 -5.67
CA HIS A 69 8.24 -2.95 -6.35
C HIS A 69 7.92 -2.85 -7.84
N GLY A 70 8.36 -3.85 -8.61
CA GLY A 70 8.11 -3.95 -10.05
C GLY A 70 9.12 -3.18 -10.91
N ARG A 71 9.06 -3.38 -12.23
CA ARG A 71 9.91 -2.68 -13.21
C ARG A 71 9.47 -1.23 -13.44
N PRO A 72 10.32 -0.35 -14.01
CA PRO A 72 9.90 0.98 -14.49
C PRO A 72 8.63 0.92 -15.37
N GLY A 73 7.75 1.92 -15.24
CA GLY A 73 6.39 1.92 -15.84
C GLY A 73 5.41 0.92 -15.20
N GLY A 74 5.93 0.02 -14.36
CA GLY A 74 5.21 -1.05 -13.71
C GLY A 74 5.21 -0.96 -12.19
N ARG A 75 5.51 0.20 -11.60
CA ARG A 75 5.76 0.35 -10.17
C ARG A 75 4.51 0.21 -9.31
N PHE A 76 4.67 -0.39 -8.14
CA PHE A 76 3.57 -0.60 -7.19
C PHE A 76 4.08 -0.78 -5.75
N LEU A 77 3.15 -0.69 -4.80
CA LEU A 77 3.34 -0.98 -3.38
C LEU A 77 2.65 -2.30 -3.04
N TYR A 78 3.23 -3.09 -2.13
CA TYR A 78 2.59 -4.31 -1.63
C TYR A 78 1.95 -4.06 -0.26
N LEU A 79 0.71 -4.52 -0.12
CA LEU A 79 0.11 -4.85 1.16
C LEU A 79 0.10 -6.37 1.29
N THR A 80 0.63 -6.86 2.39
CA THR A 80 0.99 -8.26 2.57
C THR A 80 0.28 -8.85 3.76
N TRP A 81 -0.44 -9.94 3.51
CA TRP A 81 -1.18 -10.71 4.50
C TRP A 81 -0.40 -11.96 4.89
N GLY A 82 -0.40 -12.26 6.18
CA GLY A 82 0.21 -13.45 6.74
C GLY A 82 -0.29 -13.75 8.14
N ASP A 83 -0.02 -14.96 8.60
CA ASP A 83 -0.16 -15.29 10.02
C ASP A 83 1.06 -14.82 10.79
N VAL A 84 0.83 -14.40 12.02
CA VAL A 84 1.87 -14.19 13.02
C VAL A 84 1.75 -15.31 14.05
N ASP A 85 2.78 -16.14 14.17
CA ASP A 85 2.79 -17.23 15.13
C ASP A 85 3.02 -16.72 16.58
N PRO A 86 2.88 -17.58 17.61
CA PRO A 86 3.12 -17.15 18.99
C PRO A 86 4.54 -16.67 19.31
N ALA A 87 5.54 -17.00 18.47
CA ALA A 87 6.90 -16.51 18.57
C ALA A 87 7.11 -15.17 17.82
N GLY A 88 6.07 -14.67 17.14
CA GLY A 88 6.09 -13.43 16.37
C GLY A 88 6.58 -13.60 14.92
N ALA A 89 6.79 -14.82 14.44
CA ALA A 89 7.23 -15.05 13.07
C ALA A 89 6.07 -14.87 12.09
N PHE A 90 6.33 -14.13 11.01
CA PHE A 90 5.35 -13.85 9.97
C PHE A 90 5.44 -14.86 8.81
N THR A 91 4.32 -15.50 8.48
CA THR A 91 4.21 -16.40 7.32
C THR A 91 3.21 -15.84 6.31
N MET A 92 3.72 -15.34 5.18
CA MET A 92 2.92 -14.76 4.11
C MET A 92 2.02 -15.80 3.43
N PHE A 93 0.74 -15.46 3.21
CA PHE A 93 -0.16 -16.28 2.38
C PHE A 93 -0.85 -15.52 1.24
N ARG A 94 -0.91 -14.17 1.30
CA ARG A 94 -1.64 -13.37 0.28
C ARG A 94 -1.10 -11.95 0.18
N ARG A 95 -1.27 -11.29 -0.99
CA ARG A 95 -0.84 -9.91 -1.22
C ARG A 95 -1.79 -9.12 -2.13
N ALA A 96 -1.87 -7.81 -1.89
CA ALA A 96 -2.48 -6.82 -2.77
C ALA A 96 -1.42 -5.82 -3.28
N LYS A 97 -1.65 -5.27 -4.48
CA LYS A 97 -0.76 -4.29 -5.14
C LYS A 97 -1.51 -2.98 -5.32
N LEU A 98 -0.93 -1.88 -4.83
CA LEU A 98 -1.38 -0.53 -5.16
C LEU A 98 -0.46 0.02 -6.25
N ARG A 99 -0.99 0.24 -7.46
CA ARG A 99 -0.18 0.71 -8.58
C ARG A 99 0.13 2.20 -8.38
N LEU A 100 1.40 2.58 -8.51
CA LEU A 100 1.78 4.00 -8.45
C LEU A 100 1.36 4.75 -9.71
N ALA A 101 1.16 4.04 -10.82
CA ALA A 101 0.58 4.58 -12.06
C ALA A 101 -0.91 4.97 -11.92
N ASP A 102 -1.59 4.59 -10.84
CA ASP A 102 -2.97 5.00 -10.58
C ASP A 102 -3.05 6.35 -9.84
N ILE A 103 -1.91 6.95 -9.48
CA ILE A 103 -1.86 8.32 -8.94
C ILE A 103 -2.14 9.28 -10.11
N PRO A 104 -3.19 10.11 -10.07
CA PRO A 104 -3.44 11.09 -11.13
C PRO A 104 -2.28 12.07 -11.25
N ALA A 105 -1.85 12.38 -12.48
CA ALA A 105 -0.71 13.27 -12.73
C ALA A 105 -0.86 14.62 -12.01
N ALA A 106 -2.03 15.26 -12.11
CA ALA A 106 -2.31 16.53 -11.45
C ALA A 106 -2.20 16.47 -9.91
N VAL A 107 -2.55 15.33 -9.31
CA VAL A 107 -2.42 15.09 -7.87
C VAL A 107 -0.95 14.93 -7.48
N LEU A 108 -0.18 14.17 -8.26
CA LEU A 108 1.26 14.02 -8.06
C LEU A 108 2.02 15.34 -8.25
N ASP A 109 1.71 16.09 -9.30
CA ASP A 109 2.34 17.38 -9.59
C ASP A 109 2.07 18.39 -8.47
N THR A 110 0.85 18.39 -7.92
CA THR A 110 0.49 19.20 -6.75
C THR A 110 1.28 18.77 -5.52
N ALA A 111 1.34 17.47 -5.24
CA ALA A 111 2.11 16.94 -4.11
C ALA A 111 3.59 17.33 -4.18
N LEU A 112 4.19 17.23 -5.37
CA LEU A 112 5.61 17.53 -5.59
C LEU A 112 5.91 19.03 -5.53
N ARG A 113 5.06 19.85 -6.14
CA ARG A 113 5.22 21.32 -6.15
C ARG A 113 5.08 21.91 -4.75
N ASP A 114 4.07 21.44 -4.01
CA ASP A 114 3.67 22.03 -2.73
C ASP A 114 4.25 21.25 -1.52
N ALA A 115 5.08 20.22 -1.80
CA ALA A 115 5.69 19.32 -0.80
C ALA A 115 4.66 18.66 0.15
N LEU A 116 3.48 18.33 -0.38
CA LEU A 116 2.40 17.69 0.35
C LEU A 116 2.46 16.16 0.26
N PRO A 117 2.06 15.42 1.31
CA PRO A 117 1.97 13.97 1.25
C PRO A 117 0.78 13.54 0.39
N LEU A 118 0.93 12.39 -0.27
CA LEU A 118 -0.19 11.70 -0.92
C LEU A 118 -0.87 10.76 0.06
N THR A 119 -2.19 10.73 0.03
CA THR A 119 -2.98 9.79 0.83
C THR A 119 -3.98 9.02 -0.01
N THR A 120 -4.28 7.80 0.41
CA THR A 120 -5.37 7.00 -0.14
C THR A 120 -6.05 6.22 0.97
N ARG A 121 -7.33 5.95 0.78
CA ARG A 121 -8.15 5.15 1.67
C ARG A 121 -8.72 3.95 0.92
N ILE A 122 -8.52 2.75 1.44
CA ILE A 122 -8.86 1.51 0.76
C ILE A 122 -9.57 0.51 1.68
N ARG A 123 -10.46 -0.29 1.10
CA ARG A 123 -11.02 -1.46 1.77
C ARG A 123 -10.00 -2.61 1.78
N LEU A 124 -9.75 -3.19 2.95
CA LEU A 124 -8.80 -4.29 3.14
C LEU A 124 -9.43 -5.69 3.08
N SER A 125 -10.74 -5.77 2.89
CA SER A 125 -11.48 -6.98 2.53
C SER A 125 -12.06 -6.88 1.11
N ALA A 126 -12.26 -8.03 0.48
CA ALA A 126 -13.09 -8.16 -0.72
C ALA A 126 -14.59 -8.26 -0.34
N ALA A 127 -15.47 -8.31 -1.35
CA ALA A 127 -16.92 -8.37 -1.12
C ALA A 127 -17.35 -9.64 -0.36
N ASP A 128 -16.58 -10.72 -0.48
CA ASP A 128 -16.78 -12.00 0.23
C ASP A 128 -16.14 -12.02 1.65
N GLY A 129 -15.59 -10.89 2.10
CA GLY A 129 -14.89 -10.79 3.39
C GLY A 129 -13.45 -11.31 3.37
N SER A 130 -12.96 -11.87 2.25
CA SER A 130 -11.58 -12.35 2.18
C SER A 130 -10.56 -11.20 2.22
N PRO A 131 -9.32 -11.44 2.70
CA PRO A 131 -8.28 -10.42 2.68
C PRO A 131 -8.06 -9.90 1.26
N ARG A 132 -7.97 -8.57 1.11
CA ARG A 132 -7.80 -7.93 -0.21
C ARG A 132 -6.56 -8.48 -0.91
N CYS A 133 -6.67 -8.81 -2.19
CA CYS A 133 -5.56 -9.35 -2.98
C CYS A 133 -5.49 -8.74 -4.38
N ALA A 134 -4.51 -9.20 -5.18
CA ALA A 134 -4.30 -8.79 -6.57
C ALA A 134 -4.09 -7.27 -6.71
N ALA A 135 -4.31 -6.70 -7.89
CA ALA A 135 -4.17 -5.25 -8.08
C ALA A 135 -5.44 -4.53 -7.60
N VAL A 136 -5.28 -3.57 -6.68
CA VAL A 136 -6.34 -2.63 -6.31
C VAL A 136 -6.20 -1.43 -7.24
N ARG A 137 -7.27 -1.11 -7.96
CA ARG A 137 -7.32 -0.06 -8.99
C ARG A 137 -8.49 0.89 -8.70
N PRO A 138 -8.52 2.10 -9.26
CA PRO A 138 -9.70 2.96 -9.18
C PRO A 138 -10.98 2.21 -9.61
N PRO A 139 -12.14 2.46 -8.96
CA PRO A 139 -12.34 3.44 -7.90
C PRO A 139 -11.95 2.96 -6.48
N ASP A 140 -11.51 1.71 -6.31
CA ASP A 140 -11.20 1.13 -4.98
C ASP A 140 -9.91 1.67 -4.35
N VAL A 141 -9.08 2.36 -5.13
CA VAL A 141 -7.96 3.18 -4.66
C VAL A 141 -8.01 4.52 -5.40
N ALA A 142 -8.06 5.60 -4.63
CA ALA A 142 -8.01 6.96 -5.13
C ALA A 142 -6.99 7.75 -4.31
N TRP A 143 -6.05 8.40 -4.98
CA TRP A 143 -5.00 9.18 -4.34
C TRP A 143 -5.36 10.66 -4.32
N THR A 144 -5.12 11.31 -3.19
CA THR A 144 -5.29 12.75 -3.00
C THR A 144 -4.07 13.34 -2.31
N VAL A 145 -3.90 14.66 -2.35
CA VAL A 145 -2.96 15.35 -1.46
C VAL A 145 -3.60 15.52 -0.09
N ALA A 146 -2.85 15.36 1.00
CA ALA A 146 -3.39 15.66 2.32
C ALA A 146 -3.55 17.18 2.50
N GLY A 147 -4.71 17.63 2.95
CA GLY A 147 -5.00 19.05 3.20
C GLY A 147 -5.60 19.83 2.03
N ALA A 148 -6.03 19.15 0.96
CA ALA A 148 -6.93 19.73 -0.05
C ALA A 148 -8.39 19.40 0.26
#